data_AF-A0A934C3X2-F1
#
_entry.id   AF-A0A934C3X2-F1
#
_cell.length_a   1.000
_cell.length_b   1.000
_cell.length_c   1.000
_cell.angle_alpha   90.00
_cell.angle_beta   90.00
_cell.angle_gamma   90.00
#
_symmetry.space_group_name_H-M   'P 1'
#
loop_
_entity.id
_entity.type
_entity.pdbx_description
1 polymer ?
#
loop_
_entity_poly.entity_id
_entity_poly.type
_entity_poly.pdbx_seq_one_letter_code
_entity_poly.pdbx_strand_id
1 'polypeptide(L)'
;METQIKESLNSLLAAIKAADGQVIADEMARLDCYLEVGRAGLHPQLVHFLENRSYAKALMFLGGAENIPVGICGGRSGGKAR
;
A
#
# COMPACT_ATOMS: atom_id res chain seq x y z
N MET A 1 1.31 -15.31 -0.42
CA MET A 1 0.93 -14.11 0.35
C MET A 1 1.17 -12.82 -0.43
N GLU A 2 2.35 -12.62 -1.02
CA GLU A 2 2.63 -11.43 -1.84
C GLU A 2 1.64 -11.22 -3.00
N THR A 3 1.19 -12.30 -3.66
CA THR A 3 0.13 -12.23 -4.67
C THR A 3 -1.18 -11.64 -4.12
N GLN A 4 -1.61 -12.08 -2.94
CA GLN A 4 -2.85 -11.61 -2.30
C GLN A 4 -2.71 -10.13 -1.88
N ILE A 5 -1.55 -9.73 -1.36
CA ILE A 5 -1.24 -8.33 -1.05
C ILE A 5 -1.31 -7.50 -2.34
N LYS A 6 -0.76 -7.99 -3.45
CA LYS A 6 -0.81 -7.30 -4.76
C LYS A 6 -2.24 -7.12 -5.26
N GLU A 7 -3.07 -8.14 -5.15
CA GLU A 7 -4.49 -8.08 -5.52
C GLU A 7 -5.24 -7.06 -4.66
N SER A 8 -5.06 -7.11 -3.34
CA SER A 8 -5.65 -6.13 -2.41
C SER A 8 -5.19 -4.70 -2.68
N LEU A 9 -3.91 -4.48 -3.00
CA LEU A 9 -3.40 -3.15 -3.37
C LEU A 9 -4.03 -2.64 -4.67
N ASN A 10 -4.21 -3.49 -5.68
CA ASN A 10 -4.92 -3.11 -6.90
C ASN A 10 -6.38 -2.74 -6.63
N SER A 11 -7.08 -3.56 -5.83
CA SER A 11 -8.47 -3.32 -5.43
C SER A 11 -8.61 -2.00 -4.66
N LEU A 12 -7.72 -1.76 -3.70
CA LEU A 12 -7.69 -0.54 -2.91
C LEU A 12 -7.47 0.72 -3.77
N LEU A 13 -6.50 0.69 -4.69
CA LEU A 13 -6.24 1.83 -5.58
C LEU A 13 -7.39 2.08 -6.55
N ALA A 14 -8.05 1.03 -7.05
CA ALA A 14 -9.24 1.14 -7.86
C ALA A 14 -10.41 1.75 -7.07
N ALA A 15 -10.62 1.31 -5.82
CA ALA A 15 -11.66 1.83 -4.92
C ALA A 15 -11.41 3.30 -4.55
N ILE A 16 -10.17 3.70 -4.29
CA ILE A 16 -9.78 5.11 -4.08
C ILE A 16 -10.14 5.95 -5.31
N LYS A 17 -9.84 5.46 -6.51
CA LYS A 17 -10.19 6.14 -7.77
C LYS A 17 -11.71 6.26 -7.96
N ALA A 18 -12.47 5.27 -7.51
CA ALA A 18 -13.93 5.25 -7.58
C ALA A 18 -14.62 5.96 -6.40
N ALA A 19 -13.86 6.41 -5.39
CA ALA A 19 -14.35 6.94 -4.12
C ALA A 19 -15.28 5.95 -3.36
N ASP A 20 -15.04 4.65 -3.49
CA ASP A 20 -15.78 3.61 -2.78
C ASP A 20 -15.24 3.44 -1.36
N GLY A 21 -15.82 4.17 -0.41
CA GLY A 21 -15.37 4.20 0.98
C GLY A 21 -15.45 2.85 1.70
N GLN A 22 -16.39 1.97 1.32
CA GLN A 22 -16.53 0.67 1.95
C GLN A 22 -15.40 -0.26 1.51
N VAL A 23 -15.16 -0.38 0.21
CA VAL A 23 -14.08 -1.21 -0.33
C VAL A 23 -12.71 -0.71 0.15
N ILE A 24 -12.52 0.60 0.27
CA ILE A 24 -11.29 1.17 0.85
C ILE A 24 -11.07 0.65 2.28
N ALA A 25 -12.09 0.69 3.13
CA ALA A 25 -11.98 0.24 4.52
C ALA A 25 -11.71 -1.28 4.60
N ASP A 26 -12.43 -2.08 3.80
CA ASP A 26 -12.24 -3.54 3.73
C ASP A 26 -10.82 -3.92 3.28
N GLU A 27 -10.32 -3.31 2.21
CA GLU A 27 -8.99 -3.63 1.68
C GLU A 27 -7.87 -3.13 2.60
N MET A 28 -8.04 -2.01 3.31
CA MET A 28 -7.09 -1.60 4.34
C MET A 28 -7.01 -2.63 5.48
N ALA A 29 -8.16 -3.08 6.00
CA ALA A 29 -8.21 -4.07 7.07
C ALA A 29 -7.60 -5.42 6.63
N ARG A 30 -7.82 -5.83 5.38
CA ARG A 30 -7.17 -7.02 4.80
C ARG A 30 -5.65 -6.88 4.73
N LEU A 31 -5.17 -5.72 4.28
CA LEU A 31 -3.72 -5.46 4.20
C LEU A 31 -3.07 -5.46 5.58
N ASP A 32 -3.72 -4.89 6.60
CA ASP A 32 -3.25 -4.94 7.98
C ASP A 32 -3.17 -6.40 8.48
N CYS A 33 -4.21 -7.21 8.24
CA CYS A 33 -4.20 -8.64 8.59
C CYS A 33 -3.06 -9.39 7.88
N TYR A 34 -2.83 -9.14 6.58
CA TYR A 34 -1.72 -9.74 5.86
C TYR A 34 -0.36 -9.31 6.41
N LEU A 35 -0.24 -8.06 6.84
CA LEU A 35 0.98 -7.55 7.45
C LEU A 35 1.25 -8.24 8.78
N GLU A 36 0.24 -8.37 9.64
CA GLU A 36 0.36 -9.01 10.95
C GLU A 36 0.74 -10.50 10.84
N VAL A 37 0.07 -11.23 9.95
CA VAL A 37 0.30 -12.67 9.77
C VAL A 37 1.61 -12.93 9.01
N GLY A 38 1.95 -12.07 8.05
CA GLY A 38 3.05 -12.29 7.10
C GLY A 38 4.38 -11.67 7.49
N ARG A 39 4.43 -10.81 8.53
CA ARG A 39 5.57 -9.91 8.80
C ARG A 39 6.94 -10.60 8.78
N ALA A 40 7.04 -11.80 9.33
CA ALA A 40 8.30 -12.55 9.41
C ALA A 40 8.79 -13.11 8.07
N GLY A 41 7.90 -13.28 7.09
CA GLY A 41 8.21 -13.82 5.76
C GLY A 41 8.12 -12.81 4.61
N LEU A 42 7.70 -11.57 4.88
CA LEU A 42 7.60 -10.51 3.88
C LEU A 42 8.92 -9.74 3.76
N HIS A 43 9.19 -9.21 2.56
CA HIS A 43 10.37 -8.38 2.33
C HIS A 43 10.32 -7.11 3.21
N PRO A 44 11.41 -6.71 3.89
CA PRO A 44 11.40 -5.56 4.80
C PRO A 44 10.92 -4.25 4.15
N GLN A 45 11.25 -4.06 2.87
CA GLN A 45 10.80 -2.88 2.11
C GLN A 45 9.27 -2.89 1.86
N LEU A 46 8.69 -4.07 1.62
CA LEU A 46 7.25 -4.22 1.45
C LEU A 46 6.52 -3.94 2.78
N VAL A 47 7.03 -4.50 3.88
CA VAL A 47 6.53 -4.22 5.24
C VAL A 47 6.55 -2.72 5.51
N HIS A 48 7.68 -2.06 5.24
CA HIS A 48 7.83 -0.63 5.44
C HIS A 48 6.80 0.19 4.62
N PHE A 49 6.54 -0.18 3.37
CA PHE A 49 5.54 0.53 2.56
C PHE A 49 4.11 0.34 3.09
N LEU A 50 3.77 -0.87 3.53
CA LEU A 50 2.44 -1.17 4.07
C LEU A 50 2.22 -0.43 5.41
N GLU A 51 3.20 -0.44 6.32
CA GLU A 51 3.14 0.29 7.60
C GLU A 51 2.97 1.80 7.41
N ASN A 52 3.57 2.37 6.36
CA ASN A 52 3.46 3.80 6.03
C ASN A 52 2.30 4.11 5.08
N ARG A 53 1.39 3.16 4.83
CA ARG A 53 0.27 3.30 3.88
C ARG A 53 0.69 3.81 2.50
N SER A 54 1.91 3.47 2.09
CA SER A 54 2.49 3.81 0.79
C SER A 54 2.08 2.77 -0.26
N TYR A 55 0.77 2.59 -0.44
CA TYR A 55 0.17 1.50 -1.23
C TYR A 55 0.66 1.45 -2.68
N ALA A 56 0.81 2.60 -3.33
CA ALA A 56 1.32 2.67 -4.70
C ALA A 56 2.78 2.20 -4.81
N LYS A 57 3.63 2.51 -3.82
CA LYS A 57 5.02 2.01 -3.77
C LYS A 57 5.08 0.52 -3.49
N ALA A 58 4.22 0.02 -2.60
CA ALA A 58 4.08 -1.42 -2.34
C ALA A 58 3.68 -2.17 -3.63
N LEU A 59 2.74 -1.62 -4.41
CA LEU A 59 2.31 -2.23 -5.66
C LEU A 59 3.44 -2.22 -6.72
N MET A 60 4.17 -1.11 -6.83
CA MET A 60 5.32 -1.02 -7.73
C MET A 60 6.44 -2.01 -7.34
N PHE A 61 6.70 -2.16 -6.05
CA PHE A 61 7.69 -3.13 -5.53
C PHE A 61 7.30 -4.56 -5.91
N LEU A 62 6.03 -4.94 -5.70
CA LEU A 62 5.47 -6.23 -6.12
C LEU A 62 5.33 -6.38 -7.65
N GLY A 63 5.56 -5.30 -8.41
CA GLY A 63 5.67 -5.28 -9.86
C GLY A 63 7.07 -5.55 -10.39
N GLY A 64 8.06 -5.73 -9.51
CA GLY A 64 9.47 -5.94 -9.90
C GLY A 64 10.23 -4.64 -10.18
N ALA A 65 9.72 -3.48 -9.76
CA ALA A 65 10.47 -2.23 -9.87
C ALA A 65 11.60 -2.20 -8.82
N GLU A 66 12.84 -2.34 -9.29
CA GLU A 66 14.04 -2.38 -8.44
C GLU A 66 14.49 -0.97 -7.98
N ASN A 67 14.02 0.09 -8.67
CA ASN A 67 14.35 1.48 -8.38
C ASN A 67 13.08 2.29 -8.10
N ILE A 68 12.43 2.02 -6.95
CA ILE A 68 11.25 2.79 -6.50
C ILE A 68 11.73 4.18 -6.05
N PRO A 69 11.39 5.29 -6.73
CA PRO A 69 11.86 6.61 -6.34
C PRO A 69 11.31 7.01 -4.97
N VAL A 70 12.22 7.43 -4.09
CA VAL A 70 11.87 8.15 -2.86
C VAL A 70 11.43 9.57 -3.24
N GLY A 71 10.12 9.78 -3.45
CA GLY A 71 9.67 11.16 -3.63
C GLY A 71 8.23 11.44 -4.05
N ILE A 72 7.49 10.51 -4.65
CA ILE A 72 6.15 10.85 -5.18
C ILE A 72 5.17 9.72 -4.87
N CYS A 73 3.94 10.10 -4.53
CA CYS A 73 2.76 9.30 -4.19
C CYS A 73 2.70 8.72 -2.75
N GLY A 74 2.36 9.59 -1.80
CA GLY A 74 1.95 9.23 -0.45
C GLY A 74 1.53 10.46 0.35
N GLY A 75 0.33 10.98 0.10
CA GLY A 75 -0.34 11.89 1.03
C GLY A 75 -0.04 13.39 0.87
N ARG A 76 -1.04 14.11 0.36
CA ARG A 76 -1.25 15.52 0.68
C ARG A 76 -1.60 15.60 2.17
N SER A 77 -0.61 15.73 3.05
CA SER A 77 -0.77 16.03 4.48
C SER A 77 0.54 16.57 5.02
N GLY A 78 0.74 17.89 4.89
CA GLY A 78 1.90 18.60 5.39
C GLY A 78 1.70 20.09 5.15
N GLY A 79 1.06 20.75 6.11
CA GLY A 79 0.77 22.17 6.03
C GLY A 79 2.01 23.03 5.85
N LYS A 80 1.90 24.03 4.98
CA LYS A 80 2.54 25.33 5.19
C LYS A 80 1.67 26.39 4.54
N ALA A 81 0.71 26.91 5.31
CA ALA A 81 0.29 28.29 5.11
C ALA A 81 1.50 29.15 5.50
N ARG A 82 2.15 29.77 4.51
CA ARG A 82 2.91 31.00 4.65
C ARG A 82 2.83 31.76 3.34
#